data_AF-A0A5K0XYU4-F1
#
_entry.id   AF-A0A5K0XYU4-F1
#
_cell.length_a   1.000
_cell.length_b   1.000
_cell.length_c   1.000
_cell.angle_alpha   90.00
_cell.angle_beta   90.00
_cell.angle_gamma   90.00
#
_symmetry.space_group_name_H-M   'P 1'
#
loop_
_entity.id
_entity.type
_entity.pdbx_description
1 polymer ?
#
loop_
_entity_poly.entity_id
_entity_poly.type
_entity_poly.pdbx_seq_one_letter_code
_entity_poly.pdbx_strand_id
1 'polypeptide(L)' 'VNYSTFIHGLIKENIQLNRKVLSELSMHEPYSFKALVDISRNAFPGNKLPKKVGVEA' A
#
# COMPACT_ATOMS: atom_id res chain seq x y z
N VAL A 1 -10.38 0.05 3.20
CA VAL A 1 -9.19 0.63 3.87
C VAL A 1 -9.45 2.12 3.90
N ASN A 2 -9.64 2.70 5.08
CA ASN A 2 -9.87 4.14 5.16
C ASN A 2 -8.54 4.85 4.87
N TYR A 3 -8.59 6.02 4.24
CA TYR A 3 -7.39 6.78 3.87
C TYR A 3 -6.45 6.99 5.05
N SER A 4 -6.97 7.37 6.23
CA SER A 4 -6.16 7.54 7.44
C SER A 4 -5.44 6.26 7.87
N THR A 5 -6.13 5.12 7.83
CA THR A 5 -5.51 3.81 8.14
C THR A 5 -4.46 3.44 7.09
N PHE A 6 -4.74 3.73 5.82
CA PHE A 6 -3.81 3.45 4.72
C PHE A 6 -2.50 4.25 4.87
N ILE A 7 -2.62 5.57 5.07
CA ILE A 7 -1.46 6.45 5.28
C ILE A 7 -0.70 6.07 6.55
N HIS A 8 -1.41 5.74 7.63
CA HIS A 8 -0.78 5.27 8.85
C HIS A 8 0.04 3.99 8.63
N GLY A 9 -0.45 3.06 7.80
CA GLY A 9 0.31 1.87 7.41
C GLY A 9 1.56 2.19 6.60
N LEU A 10 1.48 3.13 5.65
CA LEU A 10 2.65 3.58 4.88
C LEU A 10 3.71 4.24 5.77
N ILE A 11 3.30 5.14 6.68
CA ILE A 11 4.21 5.81 7.62
C ILE A 11 4.92 4.77 8.51
N LYS A 12 4.21 3.73 8.96
CA LYS A 12 4.77 2.67 9.80
C LYS A 12 5.84 1.84 9.07
N GLU A 13 5.68 1.66 7.76
CA GLU A 13 6.67 1.04 6.87
C GLU A 13 7.73 2.05 6.37
N ASN A 14 7.81 3.24 6.97
CA ASN A 14 8.71 4.35 6.59
C ASN A 14 8.51 4.87 5.15
N ILE A 15 7.34 4.66 4.56
CA ILE A 15 6.98 5.17 3.23
C ILE A 15 6.28 6.51 3.40
N GLN A 16 7.00 7.60 3.13
CA GLN A 16 6.45 8.95 3.08
C GLN A 16 6.06 9.32 1.65
N LEU A 17 4.76 9.39 1.38
CA LEU A 17 4.21 9.75 0.07
C LEU A 17 3.39 11.03 0.15
N ASN A 18 3.62 11.93 -0.81
CA ASN A 18 2.80 13.11 -0.99
C ASN A 18 1.42 12.73 -1.54
N ARG A 19 0.38 13.43 -1.07
CA ARG A 19 -1.01 13.18 -1.50
C ARG A 19 -1.19 13.31 -3.01
N LYS A 20 -0.48 14.26 -3.62
CA LYS A 20 -0.52 14.51 -5.08
C LYS A 20 0.02 13.31 -5.88
N VAL A 21 1.19 12.83 -5.48
CA VAL A 21 1.84 11.66 -6.09
C VAL A 21 1.00 10.39 -5.87
N LEU A 22 0.38 10.25 -4.70
CA LEU A 22 -0.52 9.14 -4.43
C LEU A 22 -1.75 9.14 -5.35
N SER A 23 -2.36 10.31 -5.58
CA SER A 23 -3.47 10.47 -6.53
C SER A 23 -3.02 10.12 -7.95
N GLU A 24 -1.87 10.63 -8.40
CA GLU A 24 -1.32 10.33 -9.72
C GLU A 24 -1.04 8.83 -9.89
N LEU A 25 -0.38 8.19 -8.91
CA LEU A 25 -0.15 6.74 -8.89
C LEU A 25 -1.47 5.96 -8.96
N SER A 26 -2.50 6.39 -8.24
CA SER A 26 -3.79 5.69 -8.25
C SER A 26 -4.49 5.75 -9.62
N MET A 27 -4.24 6.81 -10.39
CA MET A 27 -4.88 7.05 -11.69
C MET A 27 -4.09 6.43 -12.86
N HIS A 28 -2.77 6.50 -12.81
CA HIS A 28 -1.90 6.09 -13.92
C HIS A 28 -1.29 4.70 -13.71
N GLU A 29 -1.05 4.30 -12.46
CA GLU A 29 -0.25 3.12 -12.11
C GLU A 29 -0.99 2.20 -11.12
N PRO A 30 -2.06 1.54 -11.55
CA PRO A 30 -2.91 0.73 -10.67
C PRO A 30 -2.15 -0.45 -10.02
N TYR A 31 -1.15 -1.00 -10.69
CA TYR A 31 -0.31 -2.09 -10.15
C TYR A 31 0.57 -1.61 -9.00
N SER A 32 1.26 -0.48 -9.18
CA SER A 32 2.09 0.15 -8.15
C SER A 32 1.24 0.59 -6.96
N PHE A 33 0.06 1.16 -7.21
CA PHE A 33 -0.88 1.52 -6.15
C PHE A 33 -1.36 0.29 -5.36
N LYS A 34 -1.61 -0.84 -6.03
CA LYS A 34 -1.99 -2.09 -5.37
C LYS A 34 -0.88 -2.60 -4.44
N ALA A 35 0.38 -2.55 -4.86
CA ALA A 35 1.51 -2.92 -4.01
C ALA A 35 1.58 -2.04 -2.74
N LEU A 36 1.36 -0.73 -2.87
CA LEU A 36 1.30 0.18 -1.71
C LEU A 36 0.15 -0.18 -0.75
N VAL A 37 -1.01 -0.56 -1.29
CA VAL A 37 -2.17 -1.02 -0.49
C VAL A 37 -1.84 -2.30 0.26
N ASP A 38 -1.15 -3.25 -0.37
CA ASP A 38 -0.74 -4.49 0.27
C ASP A 38 0.32 -4.26 1.36
N ILE A 39 1.31 -3.40 1.10
CA ILE A 39 2.30 -2.97 2.11
C ILE A 39 1.62 -2.34 3.32
N SER A 40 0.73 -1.37 3.07
CA SER A 40 -0.02 -0.68 4.12
C SER A 40 -0.87 -1.64 4.96
N ARG A 41 -1.49 -2.66 4.34
CA ARG A 41 -2.26 -3.68 5.07
C ARG A 41 -1.37 -4.62 5.88
N ASN A 42 -0.20 -4.98 5.36
CA ASN A 42 0.77 -5.81 6.08
C ASN A 42 1.34 -5.12 7.33
N ALA A 43 1.36 -3.79 7.35
CA ALA A 43 1.73 -3.00 8.53
C ALA A 43 0.80 -3.25 9.74
N PHE A 44 -0.41 -3.79 9.52
CA PHE A 44 -1.38 -4.11 10.56
C PHE A 44 -1.55 -5.64 10.73
N PRO A 45 -1.09 -6.23 11.85
CA PRO A 45 -1.05 -7.69 12.03
C PRO A 45 -2.43 -8.36 12.13
N GLY A 46 -3.51 -7.59 12.38
CA GLY A 46 -4.88 -8.11 12.47
C GLY A 46 -5.58 -8.31 11.11
N ASN A 47 -4.97 -7.88 10.01
CA ASN A 47 -5.58 -7.87 8.68
C ASN A 47 -4.69 -8.54 7.63
N LYS A 48 -3.98 -9.62 8.04
CA LYS A 48 -3.10 -10.41 7.16
C LYS A 48 -3.87 -10.90 5.94
N LEU A 49 -3.64 -10.23 4.82
CA LEU A 49 -3.97 -10.79 3.51
C LEU A 49 -3.07 -12.02 3.29
N PRO A 50 -3.58 -13.07 2.65
CA PRO A 50 -2.71 -14.16 2.21
C PRO A 50 -1.64 -13.54 1.32
N LYS A 51 -0.37 -13.63 1.74
CA LYS A 51 0.78 -13.26 0.92
C LYS A 51 0.65 -14.03 -0.39
N LYS A 52 0.15 -13.39 -1.45
CA LYS A 52 0.38 -13.87 -2.81
C LYS A 52 1.80 -13.49 -3.16
N VAL A 53 2.73 -14.32 -2.67
CA VAL A 53 4.03 -14.49 -3.30
C VAL A 53 3.73 -15.15 -4.66
N GLY A 54 3.59 -14.34 -5.71
CA GLY A 54 3.97 -14.78 -7.06
C GLY A 54 5.44 -14.37 -7.19
N VAL A 55 6.40 -15.29 -7.00
CA VAL A 55 6.94 -16.19 -8.04
C VAL A 55 7.32 -15.34 -9.26
N GLU A 56 8.55 -14.83 -9.28
CA GLU A 56 9.70 -15.45 -9.98
C GLU A 56 9.45 -15.57 -11.50
N ALA A 57 10.13 -14.70 -12.25
CA ALA A 57 10.81 -14.98 -13.52
C ALA A 57 11.78 -13.83 -13.82
#